data_AF-A0A938RVW4-F1
#
_entry.id   AF-A0A938RVW4-F1
#
_cell.length_a   1.000
_cell.length_b   1.000
_cell.length_c   1.000
_cell.angle_alpha   90.00
_cell.angle_beta   90.00
_cell.angle_gamma   90.00
#
_symmetry.space_group_name_H-M   'P 1'
#
loop_
_entity.id
_entity.type
_entity.pdbx_description
1 polymer ?
#
loop_
_entity_poly.entity_id
_entity_poly.type
_entity_poly.pdbx_seq_one_letter_code
_entity_poly.pdbx_strand_id
1 'polypeptide(L)'
;MTAQAGPHDANAPGPSDGTGQGLAAELIDPYGAAHDRLKALDDALTATLDSSLRLRRVARFVRETEPATLACLFETAARRSIEGGWRQVWVALAHWLLHARPRPRFPVGHWPVSDDELAPGGTHIAETIEAAVDLRLPWTSLVLRDAFARIAPDEARLLQLHPSVEKWSLGWRRERARAAETAHQAYLLLDSTPAVVQILAENPKTLEPHAVQIASMRPQHPWALQALLLQPRWLGNDRVCEAAARNTSTPAWLVLLLAPLLPRKVQMALVHLAWIDRDARAILGLWHNVAMVRMTQMDAGQALHVAELPEAEVDLVTLMQQIADDA
;
A
#
# COMPACT_ATOMS: atom_id res chain seq x y z
N MET A 1 -84.10 8.81 -10.23
CA MET A 1 -83.09 8.04 -9.48
C MET A 1 -81.90 8.96 -9.27
N THR A 2 -81.89 9.63 -8.13
CA THR A 2 -80.97 10.72 -7.76
C THR A 2 -80.08 10.17 -6.65
N ALA A 3 -78.79 9.99 -6.93
CA ALA A 3 -77.83 9.46 -5.97
C ALA A 3 -77.21 10.61 -5.16
N GLN A 4 -77.33 10.50 -3.84
CA GLN A 4 -76.75 11.39 -2.84
C GLN A 4 -75.23 11.18 -2.73
N ALA A 5 -74.47 12.28 -2.71
CA ALA A 5 -73.07 12.31 -2.30
C ALA A 5 -72.99 12.57 -0.79
N GLY A 6 -72.30 11.70 -0.06
CA GLY A 6 -71.97 11.87 1.37
C GLY A 6 -70.65 12.64 1.56
N PRO A 7 -70.42 13.23 2.75
CA PRO A 7 -69.25 14.05 3.03
C PRO A 7 -68.02 13.18 3.36
N HIS A 8 -66.87 13.55 2.80
CA HIS A 8 -65.57 13.01 3.14
C HIS A 8 -65.07 13.64 4.46
N ASP A 9 -64.95 12.82 5.50
CA ASP A 9 -64.30 13.19 6.75
C ASP A 9 -62.77 13.29 6.58
N ALA A 10 -62.25 14.38 7.11
CA ALA A 10 -60.84 14.70 7.27
C ALA A 10 -60.33 14.16 8.61
N ASN A 11 -59.31 13.29 8.57
CA ASN A 11 -58.19 13.20 9.52
C ASN A 11 -57.50 11.83 9.40
N ALA A 12 -56.47 11.77 8.57
CA ALA A 12 -55.45 10.73 8.68
C ALA A 12 -54.21 11.37 9.35
N PRO A 13 -53.72 10.84 10.49
CA PRO A 13 -52.48 11.32 11.09
C PRO A 13 -51.31 10.97 10.17
N GLY A 14 -50.51 11.99 9.80
CA GLY A 14 -49.32 11.81 8.98
C GLY A 14 -48.26 10.96 9.70
N PRO A 15 -47.42 10.22 8.94
CA PRO A 15 -46.32 9.47 9.52
C PRO A 15 -45.36 10.45 10.20
N SER A 16 -45.08 10.19 11.47
CA SER A 16 -44.14 10.94 12.28
C SER A 16 -42.72 10.79 11.74
N ASP A 17 -42.18 11.87 11.18
CA ASP A 17 -40.75 12.07 10.84
C ASP A 17 -39.89 12.09 12.10
N GLY A 18 -39.66 10.91 12.69
CA GLY A 18 -39.11 10.81 14.04
C GLY A 18 -38.14 9.66 14.27
N THR A 19 -37.30 9.27 13.30
CA THR A 19 -36.28 8.22 13.53
C THR A 19 -35.00 8.33 12.69
N GLY A 20 -34.81 9.37 11.88
CA GLY A 20 -33.65 9.45 10.97
C GLY A 20 -32.38 10.08 11.53
N GLN A 21 -32.44 10.87 12.63
CA GLN A 21 -31.30 11.67 13.10
C GLN A 21 -30.47 11.03 14.22
N GLY A 22 -30.86 9.86 14.75
CA GLY A 22 -30.15 9.20 15.85
C GLY A 22 -28.97 8.32 15.43
N LEU A 23 -28.96 7.79 14.20
CA LEU A 23 -27.94 6.83 13.74
C LEU A 23 -26.69 7.49 13.13
N ALA A 24 -26.77 8.75 12.70
CA ALA A 24 -25.62 9.47 12.15
C ALA A 24 -24.68 10.03 13.23
N ALA A 25 -25.17 10.24 14.45
CA ALA A 25 -24.39 10.82 15.55
C ALA A 25 -23.63 9.76 16.40
N GLU A 26 -23.91 8.47 16.18
CA GLU A 26 -23.27 7.34 16.87
C GLU A 26 -22.25 6.58 15.99
N LEU A 27 -21.90 7.11 14.82
CA LEU A 27 -20.62 6.80 14.21
C LEU A 27 -19.53 7.44 15.07
N ILE A 28 -19.16 6.73 16.14
CA ILE A 28 -17.93 6.89 16.91
C ILE A 28 -16.86 7.32 15.93
N ASP A 29 -16.36 8.56 16.05
CA ASP A 29 -15.34 9.14 15.15
C ASP A 29 -14.17 8.14 15.02
N PRO A 30 -14.17 7.30 13.97
CA PRO A 30 -13.20 6.24 13.87
C PRO A 30 -11.84 6.83 13.53
N TYR A 31 -11.82 8.05 12.99
CA TYR A 31 -10.63 8.82 12.71
C TYR A 31 -10.02 9.39 13.98
N GLY A 32 -10.81 9.89 14.94
CA GLY A 32 -10.33 10.41 16.22
C GLY A 32 -9.62 9.33 17.04
N ALA A 33 -10.28 8.19 17.27
CA ALA A 33 -9.68 7.08 18.01
C ALA A 33 -8.47 6.47 17.27
N ALA A 34 -8.53 6.36 15.94
CA ALA A 34 -7.39 5.94 15.14
C ALA A 34 -6.23 6.95 15.24
N HIS A 35 -6.53 8.25 15.22
CA HIS A 35 -5.55 9.33 15.31
C HIS A 35 -4.78 9.32 16.64
N ASP A 36 -5.49 9.15 17.76
CA ASP A 36 -4.83 9.06 19.07
C ASP A 36 -3.96 7.81 19.18
N ARG A 37 -4.43 6.67 18.66
CA ARG A 37 -3.64 5.44 18.56
C ARG A 37 -2.41 5.60 17.65
N LEU A 38 -2.53 6.34 16.55
CA LEU A 38 -1.45 6.67 15.62
C LEU A 38 -0.40 7.53 16.27
N LYS A 39 -0.83 8.57 16.97
CA LYS A 39 0.07 9.46 17.70
C LYS A 39 0.83 8.69 18.76
N ALA A 40 0.14 7.84 19.53
CA ALA A 40 0.78 6.95 20.50
C ALA A 40 1.78 5.98 19.84
N LEU A 41 1.47 5.45 18.66
CA LEU A 41 2.39 4.61 17.89
C LEU A 41 3.60 5.40 17.40
N ASP A 42 3.40 6.58 16.83
CA ASP A 42 4.47 7.45 16.33
C ASP A 42 5.42 7.89 17.44
N ASP A 43 4.87 8.32 18.58
CA ASP A 43 5.62 8.65 19.79
C ASP A 43 6.46 7.44 20.26
N ALA A 44 5.85 6.25 20.28
CA ALA A 44 6.52 5.01 20.67
C ALA A 44 7.60 4.56 19.67
N LEU A 45 7.43 4.83 18.37
CA LEU A 45 8.41 4.54 17.32
C LEU A 45 9.58 5.51 17.37
N THR A 46 9.29 6.80 17.52
CA THR A 46 10.29 7.87 17.61
C THR A 46 11.19 7.68 18.82
N ALA A 47 10.65 7.27 19.97
CA ALA A 47 11.41 7.01 21.18
C ALA A 47 12.33 5.77 21.10
N THR A 48 12.13 4.88 20.12
CA THR A 48 12.87 3.61 20.04
C THR A 48 14.06 3.75 19.10
N LEU A 49 15.31 3.59 19.54
CA LEU A 49 16.46 3.65 18.62
C LEU A 49 16.67 2.38 17.77
N ASP A 50 16.20 1.23 18.26
CA ASP A 50 16.36 -0.06 17.59
C ASP A 50 15.26 -0.33 16.54
N SER A 51 15.66 -0.36 15.27
CA SER A 51 14.78 -0.67 14.14
C SER A 51 14.05 -2.02 14.27
N SER A 52 14.65 -3.03 14.86
CA SER A 52 14.03 -4.35 15.04
C SER A 52 12.92 -4.32 16.08
N LEU A 53 13.11 -3.55 17.15
CA LEU A 53 12.10 -3.35 18.19
C LEU A 53 10.92 -2.53 17.66
N ARG A 54 11.18 -1.49 16.85
CA ARG A 54 10.14 -0.71 16.15
C ARG A 54 9.22 -1.62 15.34
N LEU A 55 9.80 -2.50 14.52
CA LEU A 55 9.02 -3.44 13.70
C LEU A 55 8.16 -4.40 14.54
N ARG A 56 8.70 -4.92 15.65
CA ARG A 56 7.94 -5.81 16.54
C ARG A 56 6.77 -5.08 17.20
N ARG A 57 6.96 -3.81 17.58
CA ARG A 57 5.89 -2.98 18.14
C ARG A 57 4.80 -2.72 17.12
N VAL A 58 5.15 -2.38 15.88
CA VAL A 58 4.16 -2.21 14.80
C VAL A 58 3.44 -3.52 14.51
N ALA A 59 4.15 -4.63 14.38
CA ALA A 59 3.52 -5.93 14.14
C ALA A 59 2.56 -6.34 15.27
N ARG A 60 2.89 -6.01 16.53
CA ARG A 60 1.97 -6.19 17.66
C ARG A 60 0.76 -5.26 17.54
N PHE A 61 1.00 -3.96 17.37
CA PHE A 61 -0.04 -2.94 17.22
C PHE A 61 -1.03 -3.33 16.11
N VAL A 62 -0.54 -3.70 14.93
CA VAL A 62 -1.38 -4.10 13.80
C VAL A 62 -2.24 -5.31 14.12
N ARG A 63 -1.71 -6.33 14.83
CA ARG A 63 -2.50 -7.52 15.23
C ARG A 63 -3.55 -7.24 16.30
N GLU A 64 -3.33 -6.23 17.13
CA GLU A 64 -4.23 -5.84 18.22
C GLU A 64 -5.23 -4.75 17.78
N THR A 65 -5.06 -4.22 16.57
CA THR A 65 -5.89 -3.14 16.05
C THR A 65 -7.03 -3.73 15.24
N GLU A 66 -8.26 -3.29 15.54
CA GLU A 66 -9.44 -3.70 14.79
C GLU A 66 -9.26 -3.46 13.27
N PRO A 67 -9.69 -4.38 12.39
CA PRO A 67 -9.53 -4.26 10.94
C PRO A 67 -10.02 -2.92 10.35
N ALA A 68 -11.17 -2.41 10.80
CA ALA A 68 -11.69 -1.11 10.37
C ALA A 68 -10.77 0.05 10.74
N THR A 69 -10.27 0.05 11.98
CA THR A 69 -9.26 1.01 12.43
C THR A 69 -8.01 0.89 11.55
N LEU A 70 -7.52 -0.34 11.32
CA LEU A 70 -6.35 -0.59 10.47
C LEU A 70 -6.52 -0.08 9.05
N ALA A 71 -7.70 -0.24 8.45
CA ALA A 71 -7.98 0.27 7.12
C ALA A 71 -7.91 1.82 7.08
N CYS A 72 -8.51 2.50 8.05
CA CYS A 72 -8.40 3.95 8.22
C CYS A 72 -6.96 4.40 8.46
N LEU A 73 -6.17 3.60 9.19
CA LEU A 73 -4.76 3.86 9.46
C LEU A 73 -3.95 3.88 8.17
N PHE A 74 -4.12 2.88 7.30
CA PHE A 74 -3.46 2.85 6.00
C PHE A 74 -3.82 4.07 5.16
N GLU A 75 -5.11 4.39 5.04
CA GLU A 75 -5.55 5.52 4.23
C GLU A 75 -4.97 6.85 4.76
N THR A 76 -5.03 7.05 6.08
CA THR A 76 -4.56 8.27 6.74
C THR A 76 -3.04 8.41 6.66
N ALA A 77 -2.31 7.32 6.95
CA ALA A 77 -0.85 7.32 6.93
C ALA A 77 -0.31 7.48 5.50
N ALA A 78 -1.00 6.92 4.51
CA ALA A 78 -0.72 7.25 3.13
C ALA A 78 -0.86 8.77 2.95
N ARG A 79 -2.07 9.34 3.16
CA ARG A 79 -2.38 10.75 2.86
C ARG A 79 -1.46 11.75 3.55
N ARG A 80 -0.96 11.42 4.75
CA ARG A 80 -0.10 12.28 5.55
C ARG A 80 1.39 11.94 5.48
N SER A 81 1.81 10.90 4.76
CA SER A 81 3.20 10.42 4.68
C SER A 81 4.28 11.49 4.41
N ILE A 82 3.92 12.61 3.78
CA ILE A 82 4.82 13.74 3.47
C ILE A 82 5.10 14.59 4.74
N GLU A 83 4.25 14.51 5.76
CA GLU A 83 4.39 15.17 7.06
C GLU A 83 5.34 14.35 7.96
N GLY A 84 6.35 15.00 8.55
CA GLY A 84 7.59 14.38 9.05
C GLY A 84 7.51 13.23 10.09
N GLY A 85 6.35 12.95 10.70
CA GLY A 85 6.14 11.76 11.56
C GLY A 85 5.52 10.56 10.82
N TRP A 86 4.56 10.84 9.94
CA TRP A 86 3.76 9.83 9.25
C TRP A 86 4.55 8.94 8.31
N ARG A 87 5.68 9.43 7.81
CA ARG A 87 6.61 8.62 7.01
C ARG A 87 7.04 7.36 7.75
N GLN A 88 7.37 7.44 9.04
CA GLN A 88 7.82 6.27 9.81
C GLN A 88 6.69 5.27 10.05
N VAL A 89 5.49 5.78 10.36
CA VAL A 89 4.27 4.99 10.46
C VAL A 89 4.02 4.24 9.15
N TRP A 90 4.08 4.95 8.02
CA TRP A 90 3.87 4.34 6.70
C TRP A 90 4.94 3.30 6.35
N VAL A 91 6.24 3.58 6.60
CA VAL A 91 7.30 2.57 6.41
C VAL A 91 7.00 1.30 7.21
N ALA A 92 6.52 1.45 8.46
CA ALA A 92 6.24 0.31 9.30
C ALA A 92 5.00 -0.48 8.84
N LEU A 93 3.93 0.20 8.40
CA LEU A 93 2.74 -0.42 7.79
C LEU A 93 3.09 -1.13 6.48
N ALA A 94 3.84 -0.47 5.60
CA ALA A 94 4.34 -1.03 4.35
C ALA A 94 5.20 -2.28 4.61
N HIS A 95 6.10 -2.22 5.59
CA HIS A 95 6.92 -3.35 5.99
C HIS A 95 6.08 -4.51 6.52
N TRP A 96 5.07 -4.23 7.36
CA TRP A 96 4.12 -5.25 7.81
C TRP A 96 3.41 -5.90 6.62
N LEU A 97 2.93 -5.11 5.66
CA LEU A 97 2.25 -5.61 4.47
C LEU A 97 3.16 -6.54 3.65
N LEU A 98 4.41 -6.14 3.42
CA LEU A 98 5.42 -6.94 2.71
C LEU A 98 5.72 -8.27 3.44
N HIS A 99 5.64 -8.28 4.77
CA HIS A 99 5.81 -9.48 5.59
C HIS A 99 4.58 -10.38 5.62
N ALA A 100 3.39 -9.78 5.63
CA ALA A 100 2.12 -10.47 5.72
C ALA A 100 1.73 -11.14 4.40
N ARG A 101 2.23 -10.63 3.27
CA ARG A 101 2.01 -11.22 1.94
C ARG A 101 2.51 -12.68 1.91
N PRO A 102 1.66 -13.65 1.52
CA PRO A 102 2.07 -15.04 1.38
C PRO A 102 3.23 -15.13 0.40
N ARG A 103 4.38 -15.60 0.88
CA ARG A 103 5.51 -15.83 -0.01
C ARG A 103 5.29 -17.18 -0.66
N PRO A 104 5.39 -17.29 -1.99
CA PRO A 104 5.47 -18.61 -2.58
C PRO A 104 6.68 -19.30 -1.96
N ARG A 105 6.46 -20.49 -1.41
CA ARG A 105 7.59 -21.37 -1.14
C ARG A 105 8.18 -21.65 -2.52
N PHE A 106 9.41 -21.22 -2.76
CA PHE A 106 10.14 -21.61 -3.95
C PHE A 106 10.75 -22.99 -3.66
N PRO A 107 10.08 -24.13 -3.95
CA PRO A 107 10.77 -25.39 -3.88
C PRO A 107 11.99 -25.33 -4.80
N VAL A 108 13.05 -26.02 -4.42
CA VAL A 108 14.17 -26.30 -5.32
C VAL A 108 13.65 -27.32 -6.35
N GLY A 109 12.86 -26.88 -7.34
CA GLY A 109 12.13 -27.77 -8.27
C GLY A 109 10.76 -27.24 -8.70
N HIS A 110 10.05 -28.00 -9.54
CA HIS A 110 8.78 -27.63 -10.19
C HIS A 110 7.69 -27.10 -9.23
N TRP A 111 6.86 -26.21 -9.76
CA TRP A 111 5.93 -25.33 -9.05
C TRP A 111 4.49 -25.87 -9.03
N PRO A 112 4.04 -26.42 -7.90
CA PRO A 112 2.63 -26.36 -7.56
C PRO A 112 2.48 -25.72 -6.17
N VAL A 113 2.13 -24.43 -6.14
CA VAL A 113 1.52 -23.85 -4.93
C VAL A 113 0.06 -24.30 -4.98
N SER A 114 -0.44 -24.92 -3.91
CA SER A 114 -1.85 -25.32 -3.84
C SER A 114 -2.72 -24.06 -3.75
N ASP A 115 -3.85 -24.05 -4.47
CA ASP A 115 -4.78 -22.92 -4.54
C ASP A 115 -5.34 -22.52 -3.16
N ASP A 116 -5.35 -23.45 -2.20
CA ASP A 116 -5.84 -23.22 -0.83
C ASP A 116 -4.82 -22.49 0.07
N GLU A 117 -3.53 -22.48 -0.28
CA GLU A 117 -2.49 -21.81 0.53
C GLU A 117 -2.43 -20.28 0.30
N LEU A 118 -3.12 -19.75 -0.72
CA LEU A 118 -2.99 -18.36 -1.16
C LEU A 118 -4.19 -17.46 -0.86
N ALA A 119 -5.36 -18.02 -0.50
CA ALA A 119 -6.53 -17.21 -0.19
C ALA A 119 -6.47 -16.69 1.26
N PRO A 120 -6.60 -15.37 1.51
CA PRO A 120 -6.52 -14.80 2.85
C PRO A 120 -7.74 -15.10 3.75
N GLY A 121 -8.59 -16.07 3.41
CA GLY A 121 -9.84 -16.36 4.12
C GLY A 121 -9.62 -16.59 5.62
N GLY A 122 -10.38 -15.86 6.45
CA GLY A 122 -10.26 -15.95 7.92
C GLY A 122 -8.99 -15.34 8.51
N THR A 123 -8.25 -14.53 7.74
CA THR A 123 -7.11 -13.76 8.26
C THR A 123 -7.52 -12.32 8.55
N HIS A 124 -6.86 -11.71 9.54
CA HIS A 124 -6.98 -10.29 9.87
C HIS A 124 -6.84 -9.36 8.64
N ILE A 125 -6.11 -9.80 7.60
CA ILE A 125 -5.92 -9.06 6.35
C ILE A 125 -7.19 -9.06 5.50
N ALA A 126 -7.87 -10.20 5.38
CA ALA A 126 -9.14 -10.27 4.66
C ALA A 126 -10.20 -9.37 5.33
N GLU A 127 -10.29 -9.43 6.66
CA GLU A 127 -11.17 -8.54 7.43
C GLU A 127 -10.82 -7.06 7.22
N THR A 128 -9.52 -6.73 7.06
CA THR A 128 -9.06 -5.35 6.80
C THR A 128 -9.43 -4.92 5.39
N ILE A 129 -9.36 -5.83 4.40
CA ILE A 129 -9.80 -5.57 3.03
C ILE A 129 -11.30 -5.29 2.99
N GLU A 130 -12.10 -6.13 3.65
CA GLU A 130 -13.56 -5.97 3.75
C GLU A 130 -13.90 -4.63 4.40
N ALA A 131 -13.30 -4.32 5.56
CA ALA A 131 -13.53 -3.05 6.22
C ALA A 131 -13.10 -1.84 5.37
N ALA A 132 -12.01 -1.93 4.62
CA ALA A 132 -11.58 -0.85 3.71
C ALA A 132 -12.61 -0.61 2.58
N VAL A 133 -13.27 -1.66 2.11
CA VAL A 133 -14.32 -1.57 1.08
C VAL A 133 -15.59 -0.96 1.67
N ASP A 134 -16.01 -1.43 2.85
CA ASP A 134 -17.21 -0.93 3.54
C ASP A 134 -17.07 0.55 3.90
N LEU A 135 -15.88 0.97 4.31
CA LEU A 135 -15.55 2.36 4.63
C LEU A 135 -15.20 3.21 3.39
N ARG A 136 -15.31 2.65 2.17
CA ARG A 136 -15.00 3.32 0.91
C ARG A 136 -13.61 3.98 0.89
N LEU A 137 -12.59 3.26 1.35
CA LEU A 137 -11.19 3.69 1.36
C LEU A 137 -10.50 3.18 0.07
N PRO A 138 -10.49 3.95 -1.04
CA PRO A 138 -10.12 3.46 -2.36
C PRO A 138 -8.65 3.04 -2.42
N TRP A 139 -7.76 3.80 -1.77
CA TRP A 139 -6.33 3.52 -1.80
C TRP A 139 -6.03 2.24 -1.03
N THR A 140 -6.50 2.15 0.21
CA THR A 140 -6.29 0.98 1.05
C THR A 140 -6.89 -0.27 0.42
N SER A 141 -8.13 -0.20 -0.06
CA SER A 141 -8.78 -1.34 -0.69
C SER A 141 -8.04 -1.81 -1.94
N LEU A 142 -7.58 -0.90 -2.83
CA LEU A 142 -6.81 -1.29 -4.02
C LEU A 142 -5.46 -1.90 -3.64
N VAL A 143 -4.69 -1.26 -2.76
CA VAL A 143 -3.37 -1.75 -2.34
C VAL A 143 -3.48 -3.13 -1.72
N LEU A 144 -4.41 -3.31 -0.77
CA LEU A 144 -4.57 -4.59 -0.08
C LEU A 144 -5.12 -5.67 -1.01
N ARG A 145 -6.10 -5.36 -1.87
CA ARG A 145 -6.64 -6.33 -2.83
C ARG A 145 -5.58 -6.80 -3.82
N ASP A 146 -4.81 -5.88 -4.40
CA ASP A 146 -3.80 -6.22 -5.39
C ASP A 146 -2.55 -6.87 -4.75
N ALA A 147 -2.17 -6.47 -3.54
CA ALA A 147 -1.08 -7.11 -2.81
C ALA A 147 -1.36 -8.58 -2.47
N PHE A 148 -2.62 -8.90 -2.15
CA PHE A 148 -3.08 -10.26 -1.81
C PHE A 148 -3.84 -10.95 -2.95
N ALA A 149 -3.85 -10.35 -4.14
CA ALA A 149 -4.34 -10.99 -5.34
C ALA A 149 -3.48 -12.23 -5.63
N ARG A 150 -4.09 -13.21 -6.31
CA ARG A 150 -3.39 -14.42 -6.73
C ARG A 150 -2.16 -14.04 -7.56
N ILE A 151 -1.04 -14.68 -7.27
CA ILE A 151 0.19 -14.54 -8.05
C ILE A 151 -0.12 -14.94 -9.49
N ALA A 152 0.07 -14.01 -10.42
CA ALA A 152 -0.15 -14.31 -11.83
C ALA A 152 0.80 -15.45 -12.26
N PRO A 153 0.32 -16.45 -13.03
CA PRO A 153 1.17 -17.54 -13.52
C PRO A 153 2.42 -17.05 -14.27
N ASP A 154 2.34 -15.86 -14.88
CA ASP A 154 3.43 -15.22 -15.60
C ASP A 154 4.55 -14.69 -14.69
N GLU A 155 4.31 -14.46 -13.38
CA GLU A 155 5.39 -14.07 -12.45
C GLU A 155 6.47 -15.16 -12.37
N ALA A 156 6.10 -16.44 -12.50
CA ALA A 156 7.05 -17.55 -12.51
C ALA A 156 8.00 -17.51 -13.72
N ARG A 157 7.58 -16.90 -14.84
CA ARG A 157 8.42 -16.73 -16.04
C ARG A 157 9.51 -15.67 -15.84
N LEU A 158 9.38 -14.79 -14.84
CA LEU A 158 10.34 -13.72 -14.54
C LEU A 158 11.57 -14.19 -13.75
N LEU A 159 11.67 -15.49 -13.43
CA LEU A 159 12.85 -16.10 -12.79
C LEU A 159 14.02 -16.34 -13.77
N GLN A 160 13.98 -15.78 -14.98
CA GLN A 160 15.10 -15.86 -15.91
C GLN A 160 16.33 -15.21 -15.26
N LEU A 161 17.39 -16.01 -15.12
CA LEU A 161 18.66 -15.53 -14.57
C LEU A 161 19.42 -14.78 -15.65
N HIS A 162 20.15 -13.75 -15.23
CA HIS A 162 21.11 -13.10 -16.12
C HIS A 162 22.20 -14.11 -16.55
N PRO A 163 22.63 -14.15 -17.82
CA PRO A 163 23.62 -15.11 -18.31
C PRO A 163 24.91 -15.15 -17.48
N SER A 164 25.32 -14.00 -16.93
CA SER A 164 26.51 -13.88 -16.08
C SER A 164 26.43 -14.69 -14.77
N VAL A 165 25.22 -14.93 -14.23
CA VAL A 165 25.01 -15.64 -12.95
C VAL A 165 24.45 -17.04 -13.14
N GLU A 166 23.86 -17.33 -14.31
CA GLU A 166 23.24 -18.62 -14.63
C GLU A 166 24.21 -19.81 -14.51
N LYS A 167 25.50 -19.59 -14.82
CA LYS A 167 26.56 -20.59 -14.68
C LYS A 167 26.84 -21.04 -13.24
N TRP A 168 26.32 -20.34 -12.23
CA TRP A 168 26.56 -20.63 -10.83
C TRP A 168 25.34 -21.23 -10.14
N SER A 169 25.59 -22.27 -9.35
CA SER A 169 24.53 -22.89 -8.55
C SER A 169 23.93 -21.88 -7.55
N LEU A 170 22.65 -22.07 -7.21
CA LEU A 170 21.97 -21.22 -6.23
C LEU A 170 22.70 -21.23 -4.86
N GLY A 171 23.23 -22.38 -4.45
CA GLY A 171 24.01 -22.50 -3.21
C GLY A 171 25.23 -21.60 -3.22
N TRP A 172 26.01 -21.63 -4.31
CA TRP A 172 27.19 -20.78 -4.49
C TRP A 172 26.83 -19.29 -4.49
N ARG A 173 25.76 -18.90 -5.21
CA ARG A 173 25.29 -17.50 -5.25
C ARG A 173 24.89 -16.99 -3.87
N ARG A 174 24.18 -17.80 -3.09
CA ARG A 174 23.79 -17.47 -1.70
C ARG A 174 25.00 -17.36 -0.77
N GLU A 175 25.95 -18.28 -0.87
CA GLU A 175 27.19 -18.24 -0.10
C GLU A 175 27.99 -16.96 -0.40
N ARG A 176 28.17 -16.64 -1.68
CA ARG A 176 28.91 -15.45 -2.12
C ARG A 176 28.20 -14.14 -1.81
N ALA A 177 26.86 -14.12 -1.80
CA ALA A 177 26.09 -12.97 -1.35
C ALA A 177 26.30 -12.65 0.15
N ARG A 178 26.58 -13.67 0.98
CA ARG A 178 26.98 -13.47 2.39
C ARG A 178 28.43 -13.04 2.52
N ALA A 179 29.28 -13.50 1.60
CA ALA A 179 30.70 -13.24 1.64
C ALA A 179 31.00 -11.74 1.49
N ALA A 180 32.14 -11.36 2.05
CA ALA A 180 32.58 -9.98 2.18
C ALA A 180 33.37 -9.46 0.96
N GLU A 181 33.54 -10.29 -0.06
CA GLU A 181 34.47 -10.10 -1.18
C GLU A 181 33.79 -9.37 -2.34
N THR A 182 34.31 -8.19 -2.69
CA THR A 182 33.72 -7.26 -3.65
C THR A 182 33.73 -7.76 -5.09
N ALA A 183 34.71 -8.58 -5.47
CA ALA A 183 34.91 -9.03 -6.86
C ALA A 183 33.70 -9.80 -7.42
N HIS A 184 33.06 -10.62 -6.58
CA HIS A 184 31.90 -11.42 -6.97
C HIS A 184 30.58 -10.67 -6.77
N GLN A 185 30.56 -9.66 -5.88
CA GLN A 185 29.36 -8.92 -5.55
C GLN A 185 28.77 -8.22 -6.77
N ALA A 186 29.61 -7.63 -7.63
CA ALA A 186 29.16 -6.94 -8.85
C ALA A 186 28.30 -7.83 -9.77
N TYR A 187 28.64 -9.11 -9.91
CA TYR A 187 27.84 -10.05 -10.70
C TYR A 187 26.53 -10.42 -10.01
N LEU A 188 26.55 -10.57 -8.68
CA LEU A 188 25.36 -10.90 -7.90
C LEU A 188 24.34 -9.76 -7.85
N LEU A 189 24.73 -8.51 -8.13
CA LEU A 189 23.77 -7.40 -8.27
C LEU A 189 22.83 -7.57 -9.48
N LEU A 190 23.19 -8.44 -10.44
CA LEU A 190 22.36 -8.80 -11.59
C LEU A 190 21.47 -10.02 -11.32
N ASP A 191 21.47 -10.54 -10.09
CA ASP A 191 20.69 -11.70 -9.71
C ASP A 191 19.23 -11.32 -9.42
N SER A 192 18.30 -11.98 -10.11
CA SER A 192 16.85 -11.81 -9.92
C SER A 192 16.25 -12.81 -8.92
N THR A 193 17.06 -13.66 -8.29
CA THR A 193 16.57 -14.67 -7.36
C THR A 193 16.24 -14.03 -6.00
N PRO A 194 15.00 -14.14 -5.50
CA PRO A 194 14.59 -13.50 -4.25
C PRO A 194 15.46 -13.86 -3.05
N ALA A 195 15.88 -15.13 -2.94
CA ALA A 195 16.73 -15.59 -1.85
C ALA A 195 18.15 -15.00 -1.88
N VAL A 196 18.69 -14.69 -3.07
CA VAL A 196 20.01 -14.05 -3.22
C VAL A 196 19.88 -12.56 -2.93
N VAL A 197 18.86 -11.91 -3.50
CA VAL A 197 18.59 -10.49 -3.26
C VAL A 197 18.32 -10.22 -1.79
N GLN A 198 17.59 -11.08 -1.09
CA GLN A 198 17.40 -10.96 0.36
C GLN A 198 18.74 -10.95 1.11
N ILE A 199 19.62 -11.91 0.82
CA ILE A 199 20.94 -12.00 1.47
C ILE A 199 21.79 -10.77 1.15
N LEU A 200 21.80 -10.30 -0.10
CA LEU A 200 22.47 -9.06 -0.47
C LEU A 200 21.87 -7.87 0.28
N ALA A 201 20.55 -7.78 0.38
CA ALA A 201 19.84 -6.71 1.06
C ALA A 201 20.07 -6.72 2.57
N GLU A 202 20.37 -7.86 3.19
CA GLU A 202 20.75 -8.01 4.60
C GLU A 202 22.25 -7.74 4.84
N ASN A 203 23.10 -7.96 3.83
CA ASN A 203 24.55 -7.83 3.96
C ASN A 203 24.95 -6.37 4.26
N PRO A 204 25.62 -6.07 5.39
CA PRO A 204 25.99 -4.69 5.76
C PRO A 204 26.92 -4.01 4.75
N LYS A 205 27.63 -4.77 3.91
CA LYS A 205 28.49 -4.24 2.85
C LYS A 205 27.74 -3.86 1.57
N THR A 206 26.47 -4.22 1.45
CA THR A 206 25.63 -3.72 0.36
C THR A 206 25.34 -2.25 0.62
N LEU A 207 25.87 -1.41 -0.27
CA LEU A 207 25.72 0.04 -0.22
C LEU A 207 24.47 0.47 -0.97
N GLU A 208 24.03 1.71 -0.76
CA GLU A 208 22.88 2.28 -1.46
C GLU A 208 23.00 2.17 -3.00
N PRO A 209 24.14 2.48 -3.66
CA PRO A 209 24.24 2.32 -5.11
C PRO A 209 24.00 0.89 -5.59
N HIS A 210 24.37 -0.11 -4.79
CA HIS A 210 24.12 -1.52 -5.09
C HIS A 210 22.62 -1.84 -5.00
N ALA A 211 21.93 -1.34 -3.96
CA ALA A 211 20.49 -1.52 -3.79
C ALA A 211 19.70 -0.83 -4.92
N VAL A 212 20.11 0.38 -5.31
CA VAL A 212 19.54 1.11 -6.47
C VAL A 212 19.74 0.33 -7.76
N GLN A 213 20.92 -0.28 -7.96
CA GLN A 213 21.18 -1.12 -9.13
C GLN A 213 20.26 -2.36 -9.16
N ILE A 214 20.11 -3.07 -8.03
CA ILE A 214 19.20 -4.22 -7.91
C ILE A 214 17.75 -3.79 -8.21
N ALA A 215 17.32 -2.65 -7.66
CA ALA A 215 15.98 -2.12 -7.85
C ALA A 215 15.70 -1.65 -9.29
N SER A 216 16.72 -1.17 -10.00
CA SER A 216 16.60 -0.63 -11.36
C SER A 216 16.75 -1.68 -12.47
N MET A 217 17.23 -2.89 -12.14
CA MET A 217 17.49 -3.97 -13.09
C MET A 217 16.19 -4.39 -13.82
N ARG A 218 16.26 -4.66 -15.13
CA ARG A 218 15.09 -5.05 -15.94
C ARG A 218 15.46 -6.18 -16.92
N PRO A 219 14.60 -7.21 -17.09
CA PRO A 219 13.45 -7.51 -16.23
C PRO A 219 13.91 -7.92 -14.83
N GLN A 220 13.07 -7.66 -13.82
CA GLN A 220 13.34 -8.06 -12.44
C GLN A 220 12.17 -8.89 -11.92
N HIS A 221 12.48 -9.88 -11.08
CA HIS A 221 11.44 -10.68 -10.47
C HIS A 221 10.71 -9.88 -9.36
N PRO A 222 9.37 -9.82 -9.33
CA PRO A 222 8.61 -9.06 -8.33
C PRO A 222 9.01 -9.39 -6.88
N TRP A 223 9.22 -10.68 -6.58
CA TRP A 223 9.63 -11.11 -5.25
C TRP A 223 11.07 -10.73 -4.91
N ALA A 224 11.92 -10.44 -5.89
CA ALA A 224 13.26 -9.93 -5.64
C ALA A 224 13.21 -8.45 -5.21
N LEU A 225 12.36 -7.65 -5.85
CA LEU A 225 12.07 -6.28 -5.40
C LEU A 225 11.47 -6.27 -3.99
N GLN A 226 10.51 -7.16 -3.73
CA GLN A 226 9.97 -7.33 -2.39
C GLN A 226 11.04 -7.78 -1.39
N ALA A 227 11.92 -8.72 -1.75
CA ALA A 227 13.03 -9.15 -0.89
C ALA A 227 13.99 -8.00 -0.53
N LEU A 228 14.25 -7.09 -1.47
CA LEU A 228 15.02 -5.88 -1.23
C LEU A 228 14.30 -4.94 -0.26
N LEU A 229 13.02 -4.66 -0.52
CA LEU A 229 12.20 -3.72 0.25
C LEU A 229 11.73 -4.27 1.60
N LEU A 230 11.83 -5.58 1.82
CA LEU A 230 11.63 -6.21 3.13
C LEU A 230 12.67 -5.78 4.16
N GLN A 231 13.78 -5.17 3.73
CA GLN A 231 14.75 -4.62 4.67
C GLN A 231 14.41 -3.15 4.97
N PRO A 232 14.12 -2.78 6.23
CA PRO A 232 13.68 -1.43 6.59
C PRO A 232 14.63 -0.33 6.12
N ARG A 233 15.94 -0.60 6.13
CA ARG A 233 16.96 0.35 5.68
C ARG A 233 16.80 0.76 4.21
N TRP A 234 16.27 -0.13 3.38
CA TRP A 234 16.04 0.11 1.96
C TRP A 234 14.64 0.65 1.69
N LEU A 235 13.63 0.18 2.42
CA LEU A 235 12.26 0.72 2.33
C LEU A 235 12.18 2.18 2.77
N GLY A 236 13.04 2.62 3.69
CA GLY A 236 13.12 4.03 4.08
C GLY A 236 13.92 4.91 3.12
N ASN A 237 14.66 4.32 2.17
CA ASN A 237 15.60 5.03 1.30
C ASN A 237 14.92 5.50 0.01
N ASP A 238 14.81 6.83 -0.17
CA ASP A 238 14.13 7.45 -1.30
C ASP A 238 14.62 6.96 -2.66
N ARG A 239 15.93 6.81 -2.84
CA ARG A 239 16.52 6.45 -4.13
C ARG A 239 16.23 4.99 -4.49
N VAL A 240 16.23 4.11 -3.49
CA VAL A 240 15.87 2.70 -3.69
C VAL A 240 14.37 2.57 -3.99
N CYS A 241 13.52 3.26 -3.22
CA CYS A 241 12.08 3.30 -3.47
C CYS A 241 11.75 3.87 -4.85
N GLU A 242 12.39 4.97 -5.27
CA GLU A 242 12.20 5.56 -6.59
C GLU A 242 12.63 4.60 -7.70
N ALA A 243 13.79 3.97 -7.56
CA ALA A 243 14.28 2.98 -8.51
C ALA A 243 13.33 1.80 -8.65
N ALA A 244 12.83 1.26 -7.53
CA ALA A 244 11.84 0.19 -7.52
C ALA A 244 10.52 0.64 -8.14
N ALA A 245 9.97 1.79 -7.74
CA ALA A 245 8.69 2.28 -8.25
C ALA A 245 8.73 2.59 -9.77
N ARG A 246 9.89 2.96 -10.31
CA ARG A 246 10.08 3.19 -11.76
C ARG A 246 10.40 1.93 -12.56
N ASN A 247 10.65 0.81 -11.90
CA ASN A 247 10.93 -0.45 -12.57
C ASN A 247 9.63 -1.01 -13.18
N THR A 248 9.63 -1.25 -14.49
CA THR A 248 8.46 -1.75 -15.24
C THR A 248 8.04 -3.16 -14.81
N SER A 249 8.89 -3.87 -14.08
CA SER A 249 8.58 -5.19 -13.50
C SER A 249 8.02 -5.10 -12.07
N THR A 250 7.88 -3.91 -11.50
CA THR A 250 7.30 -3.71 -10.17
C THR A 250 5.78 -3.88 -10.24
N PRO A 251 5.15 -4.74 -9.43
CA PRO A 251 3.70 -4.85 -9.39
C PRO A 251 3.01 -3.52 -9.02
N ALA A 252 1.79 -3.30 -9.53
CA ALA A 252 1.04 -2.07 -9.28
C ALA A 252 0.83 -1.79 -7.79
N TRP A 253 0.42 -2.78 -6.98
CA TRP A 253 0.29 -2.62 -5.53
C TRP A 253 1.59 -2.19 -4.86
N LEU A 254 2.75 -2.64 -5.35
CA LEU A 254 4.04 -2.30 -4.77
C LEU A 254 4.40 -0.86 -5.13
N VAL A 255 4.07 -0.40 -6.35
CA VAL A 255 4.19 1.02 -6.73
C VAL A 255 3.31 1.89 -5.85
N LEU A 256 2.05 1.51 -5.66
CA LEU A 256 1.13 2.21 -4.78
C LEU A 256 1.66 2.21 -3.34
N LEU A 257 2.13 1.08 -2.80
CA LEU A 257 2.71 1.02 -1.47
C LEU A 257 3.92 1.97 -1.31
N LEU A 258 4.74 2.11 -2.35
CA LEU A 258 5.91 2.97 -2.35
C LEU A 258 5.59 4.45 -2.56
N ALA A 259 4.52 4.79 -3.28
CA ALA A 259 4.23 6.16 -3.69
C ALA A 259 4.23 7.18 -2.52
N PRO A 260 3.65 6.90 -1.33
CA PRO A 260 3.70 7.80 -0.18
C PRO A 260 5.14 8.05 0.36
N LEU A 261 6.09 7.16 0.04
CA LEU A 261 7.50 7.31 0.42
C LEU A 261 8.32 8.11 -0.58
N LEU A 262 7.78 8.39 -1.77
CA LEU A 262 8.53 9.03 -2.83
C LEU A 262 8.45 10.56 -2.74
N PRO A 263 9.48 11.29 -3.21
CA PRO A 263 9.37 12.72 -3.40
C PRO A 263 8.20 13.06 -4.34
N ARG A 264 7.50 14.15 -4.07
CA ARG A 264 6.30 14.54 -4.82
C ARG A 264 6.50 14.60 -6.34
N LYS A 265 7.64 15.12 -6.79
CA LYS A 265 8.02 15.17 -8.21
C LYS A 265 8.05 13.78 -8.84
N VAL A 266 8.49 12.78 -8.10
CA VAL A 266 8.53 11.38 -8.53
C VAL A 266 7.12 10.80 -8.54
N GLN A 267 6.30 11.04 -7.51
CA GLN A 267 4.90 10.61 -7.49
C GLN A 267 4.13 11.10 -8.72
N MET A 268 4.32 12.38 -9.10
CA MET A 268 3.72 12.94 -10.33
C MET A 268 4.19 12.21 -11.59
N ALA A 269 5.47 11.89 -11.68
CA ALA A 269 5.99 11.14 -12.82
C ALA A 269 5.41 9.72 -12.90
N LEU A 270 5.04 9.10 -11.77
CA LEU A 270 4.41 7.77 -11.77
C LEU A 270 3.03 7.78 -12.43
N VAL A 271 2.22 8.83 -12.24
CA VAL A 271 0.88 8.94 -12.86
C VAL A 271 0.92 8.79 -14.39
N HIS A 272 2.02 9.23 -15.00
CA HIS A 272 2.22 9.19 -16.45
C HIS A 272 2.87 7.90 -16.97
N LEU A 273 3.17 6.92 -16.11
CA LEU A 273 3.77 5.66 -16.54
C LEU A 273 2.71 4.76 -17.19
N ALA A 274 2.91 4.47 -18.47
CA ALA A 274 1.96 3.69 -19.28
C ALA A 274 1.77 2.24 -18.80
N TRP A 275 2.73 1.68 -18.05
CA TRP A 275 2.67 0.30 -17.56
C TRP A 275 1.91 0.16 -16.23
N ILE A 276 1.62 1.26 -15.55
CA ILE A 276 0.80 1.23 -14.34
C ILE A 276 -0.66 1.05 -14.77
N ASP A 277 -1.34 0.11 -14.12
CA ASP A 277 -2.75 -0.17 -14.36
C ASP A 277 -3.61 1.11 -14.26
N ARG A 278 -4.70 1.14 -15.01
CA ARG A 278 -5.65 2.25 -15.05
C ARG A 278 -6.11 2.67 -13.66
N ASP A 279 -6.45 1.70 -12.80
CA ASP A 279 -6.99 1.97 -11.47
C ASP A 279 -5.91 2.58 -10.57
N ALA A 280 -4.69 2.03 -10.62
CA ALA A 280 -3.55 2.57 -9.88
C ALA A 280 -3.20 3.99 -10.34
N ARG A 281 -3.29 4.30 -11.64
CA ARG A 281 -3.12 5.66 -12.17
C ARG A 281 -4.21 6.62 -11.69
N ALA A 282 -5.47 6.19 -11.72
CA ALA A 282 -6.60 7.00 -11.24
C ALA A 282 -6.43 7.36 -9.76
N ILE A 283 -6.05 6.38 -8.94
CA ILE A 283 -5.80 6.57 -7.51
C ILE A 283 -4.62 7.52 -7.26
N LEU A 284 -3.48 7.34 -7.94
CA LEU A 284 -2.34 8.24 -7.83
C LEU A 284 -2.69 9.68 -8.26
N GLY A 285 -3.50 9.82 -9.32
CA GLY A 285 -3.99 11.11 -9.81
C GLY A 285 -4.91 11.82 -8.82
N LEU A 286 -5.88 11.11 -8.24
CA LEU A 286 -6.77 11.64 -7.20
C LEU A 286 -5.95 12.17 -6.02
N TRP A 287 -4.98 11.38 -5.58
CA TRP A 287 -4.12 11.72 -4.46
C TRP A 287 -3.29 12.98 -4.72
N HIS A 288 -2.75 13.10 -5.94
CA HIS A 288 -2.06 14.30 -6.38
C HIS A 288 -2.95 15.53 -6.32
N ASN A 289 -4.19 15.43 -6.81
CA ASN A 289 -5.16 16.52 -6.81
C ASN A 289 -5.51 16.98 -5.39
N VAL A 290 -5.77 16.04 -4.48
CA VAL A 290 -6.04 16.35 -3.05
C VAL A 290 -4.86 17.08 -2.40
N ALA A 291 -3.62 16.62 -2.66
CA ALA A 291 -2.43 17.28 -2.16
C ALA A 291 -2.24 18.70 -2.73
N MET A 292 -2.57 18.92 -4.02
CA MET A 292 -2.51 20.24 -4.66
C MET A 292 -3.52 21.21 -4.05
N VAL A 293 -4.76 20.77 -3.82
CA VAL A 293 -5.80 21.61 -3.20
C VAL A 293 -5.37 22.04 -1.80
N ARG A 294 -4.86 21.11 -0.97
CA ARG A 294 -4.37 21.42 0.38
C ARG A 294 -3.25 22.45 0.39
N MET A 295 -2.25 22.31 -0.48
CA MET A 295 -1.15 23.27 -0.54
C MET A 295 -1.63 24.67 -0.95
N THR A 296 -2.50 24.73 -1.96
CA THR A 296 -3.09 26.01 -2.41
C THR A 296 -3.85 26.71 -1.28
N GLN A 297 -4.58 25.94 -0.45
CA GLN A 297 -5.31 26.47 0.70
C GLN A 297 -4.40 26.92 1.84
N MET A 298 -3.31 26.18 2.11
CA MET A 298 -2.29 26.58 3.10
C MET A 298 -1.59 27.88 2.70
N ASP A 299 -1.21 28.03 1.42
CA ASP A 299 -0.59 29.25 0.89
C ASP A 299 -1.56 30.44 0.92
N ALA A 300 -2.87 30.19 0.82
CA ALA A 300 -3.91 31.21 0.93
C ALA A 300 -4.16 31.69 2.38
N GLY A 301 -3.46 31.15 3.37
CA GLY A 301 -3.66 31.49 4.79
C GLY A 301 -5.03 31.06 5.33
N GLN A 302 -5.77 30.23 4.59
CA GLN A 302 -7.01 29.64 5.07
C GLN A 302 -6.65 28.47 5.99
N ALA A 303 -6.72 28.71 7.30
CA ALA A 303 -6.69 27.66 8.29
C ALA A 303 -7.95 26.81 8.11
N LEU A 304 -7.88 25.79 7.25
CA LEU A 304 -8.96 24.82 7.15
C LEU A 304 -8.98 24.00 8.44
N HIS A 305 -10.13 24.01 9.12
CA HIS A 305 -10.48 22.88 9.96
C HIS A 305 -10.52 21.65 9.03
N VAL A 306 -9.62 20.70 9.26
CA VAL A 306 -9.46 19.46 8.45
C VAL A 306 -10.78 18.67 8.33
N ALA A 307 -11.74 18.92 9.22
CA ALA A 307 -13.07 18.33 9.23
C ALA A 307 -14.07 18.97 8.24
N GLU A 308 -13.76 20.11 7.61
CA GLU A 308 -14.69 20.88 6.77
C GLU A 308 -14.20 21.08 5.33
N LEU A 309 -13.29 20.25 4.83
CA LEU A 309 -13.38 19.97 3.40
C LEU A 309 -14.72 19.27 3.27
N PRO A 310 -15.71 19.82 2.52
CA PRO A 310 -16.87 19.03 2.21
C PRO A 310 -16.31 17.72 1.66
N GLU A 311 -16.84 16.62 2.13
CA GLU A 311 -16.97 15.42 1.33
C GLU A 311 -17.78 15.77 0.08
N ALA A 312 -17.30 16.71 -0.74
CA ALA A 312 -17.38 16.55 -2.16
C ALA A 312 -16.62 15.24 -2.39
N GLU A 313 -17.33 14.13 -2.19
CA GLU A 313 -17.69 13.23 -3.28
C GLU A 313 -17.46 13.95 -4.62
N VAL A 314 -16.19 14.15 -4.96
CA VAL A 314 -15.74 13.74 -6.27
C VAL A 314 -16.00 12.25 -6.21
N ASP A 315 -17.25 11.90 -6.53
CA ASP A 315 -17.73 10.54 -6.55
C ASP A 315 -16.70 9.82 -7.41
N LEU A 316 -15.85 9.03 -6.75
CA LEU A 316 -14.75 8.35 -7.39
C LEU A 316 -15.29 7.49 -8.53
N VAL A 317 -16.54 7.02 -8.39
CA VAL A 317 -17.28 6.38 -9.47
C VAL A 317 -17.49 7.38 -10.61
N THR A 318 -18.13 8.53 -10.39
CA THR A 318 -18.31 9.58 -11.43
C THR A 318 -17.00 10.03 -12.09
N LEU A 319 -15.92 10.26 -11.32
CA LEU A 319 -14.62 10.65 -11.88
C LEU A 319 -13.98 9.50 -12.68
N MET A 320 -14.05 8.27 -12.17
CA MET A 320 -13.59 7.09 -12.90
C MET A 320 -14.44 6.82 -14.15
N GLN A 321 -15.74 7.09 -14.11
CA GLN A 321 -16.69 7.01 -15.22
C GLN A 321 -16.36 8.05 -16.30
N GLN A 322 -16.13 9.31 -15.92
CA GLN A 322 -15.72 10.37 -16.86
C GLN A 322 -14.38 10.06 -17.52
N ILE A 323 -13.39 9.59 -16.76
CA ILE A 323 -12.12 9.13 -17.33
C ILE A 323 -12.34 7.89 -18.24
N ALA A 324 -13.41 7.12 -18.06
CA ALA A 324 -13.78 5.98 -18.92
C ALA A 324 -14.46 6.41 -20.21
N ASP A 325 -15.25 7.48 -20.16
CA ASP A 325 -15.94 8.01 -21.32
C ASP A 325 -15.02 8.87 -22.21
N ASP A 326 -13.95 9.45 -21.66
CA ASP A 326 -12.99 10.32 -22.37
C ASP A 326 -11.83 9.58 -23.08
N ALA A 327 -11.73 8.25 -22.97
CA ALA A 327 -10.61 7.43 -23.50
C ALA A 327 -11.05 6.47 -24.62
#